data_AF-A5D5X3-F1
#
_entry.id   AF-A5D5X3-F1
#
_cell.length_a   1.000
_cell.length_b   1.000
_cell.length_c   1.000
_cell.angle_alpha   90.00
_cell.angle_beta   90.00
_cell.angle_gamma   90.00
#
_symmetry.space_group_name_H-M   'P 1'
#
loop_
_entity.id
_entity.type
_entity.pdbx_description
1 polymer ?
#
loop_
_entity_poly.entity_id
_entity_poly.type
_entity_poly.pdbx_seq_one_letter_code
_entity_poly.pdbx_strand_id
1 'polypeptide(L)'
;MAACIFFFLMIVSAGFFLCEVFKRCRYVKLGRAENRFDRPFERWRYFFTHALGQRKVFDYPVFGVFHLFIMWGFLVLLAGMPNMIAEGLYRARIPHVGDNPAYLLLKDLFIAFVITGIAGSLVRRTVRKPDWLKNTPAAFVILLLILVVVTTEVLFHGSQFALGEGADFAGAAPLAYASSRLFAGMSEGALLTARALFWWIHFLAVFSLFFIIPRSKHLHMVFAPFNIYWRSLEPKGSLKKIRLEGENAKIYGAGKLEDFTWKQLFEAYACVKCGRCDGACPAHQSGEPVKPKRFNGRLRKHNSRQFE
;
A
#
# COMPACT_ATOMS: atom_id res chain seq x y z
N MET A 1 -13.28 10.31 -27.11
CA MET A 1 -12.62 8.98 -27.17
C MET A 1 -11.69 8.73 -25.97
N ALA A 2 -10.68 9.58 -25.70
CA ALA A 2 -9.73 9.40 -24.59
C ALA A 2 -10.40 9.22 -23.21
N ALA A 3 -11.37 10.07 -22.86
CA ALA A 3 -12.13 9.94 -21.62
C ALA A 3 -12.87 8.59 -21.50
N CYS A 4 -13.50 8.11 -22.57
CA CYS A 4 -14.19 6.82 -22.57
C CYS A 4 -13.22 5.66 -22.31
N ILE A 5 -12.06 5.67 -22.97
CA ILE A 5 -10.99 4.67 -22.76
C ILE A 5 -10.51 4.72 -21.31
N PHE A 6 -10.25 5.92 -20.79
CA PHE A 6 -9.80 6.11 -19.41
C PHE A 6 -10.81 5.53 -18.41
N PHE A 7 -12.08 5.93 -18.49
CA PHE A 7 -13.11 5.47 -17.55
C PHE A 7 -13.39 3.98 -17.68
N PHE A 8 -13.33 3.42 -18.90
CA PHE A 8 -13.40 1.98 -19.10
C PHE A 8 -12.27 1.25 -18.36
N LEU A 9 -11.01 1.65 -18.57
CA LEU A 9 -9.86 1.05 -17.88
C LEU A 9 -9.94 1.22 -16.35
N MET A 10 -10.38 2.38 -15.88
CA MET A 10 -10.61 2.65 -14.46
C MET A 10 -11.66 1.70 -13.87
N ILE A 11 -12.82 1.56 -14.51
CA ILE A 11 -13.91 0.69 -14.04
C ILE A 11 -13.46 -0.77 -14.03
N VAL A 12 -12.81 -1.24 -15.09
CA VAL A 12 -12.35 -2.63 -15.19
C VAL A 12 -11.30 -2.93 -14.12
N SER A 13 -10.29 -2.08 -13.98
CA SER A 13 -9.20 -2.28 -13.01
C SER A 13 -9.67 -2.14 -11.56
N ALA A 14 -10.47 -1.11 -11.25
CA ALA A 14 -11.03 -0.91 -9.91
C ALA A 14 -12.04 -2.01 -9.56
N GLY A 15 -12.91 -2.40 -10.50
CA GLY A 15 -13.87 -3.48 -10.34
C GLY A 15 -13.17 -4.82 -10.05
N PHE A 16 -12.08 -5.12 -10.77
CA PHE A 16 -11.24 -6.28 -10.49
C PHE A 16 -10.67 -6.24 -9.06
N PHE A 17 -10.07 -5.10 -8.66
CA PHE A 17 -9.51 -4.91 -7.33
C PHE A 17 -10.56 -5.12 -6.22
N LEU A 18 -11.72 -4.47 -6.36
CA LEU A 18 -12.81 -4.54 -5.40
C LEU A 18 -13.38 -5.96 -5.29
N CYS A 19 -13.56 -6.65 -6.42
CA CYS A 19 -14.00 -8.05 -6.43
C CYS A 19 -13.01 -8.96 -5.67
N GLU A 20 -11.71 -8.79 -5.90
CA GLU A 20 -10.68 -9.56 -5.19
C GLU A 20 -10.65 -9.26 -3.69
N VAL A 21 -10.81 -8.00 -3.28
CA VAL A 21 -10.92 -7.64 -1.86
C VAL A 21 -12.19 -8.23 -1.24
N PHE A 22 -13.33 -8.11 -1.92
CA PHE A 22 -14.62 -8.62 -1.46
C PHE A 22 -14.61 -10.14 -1.25
N LYS A 23 -14.06 -10.88 -2.22
CA LYS A 23 -13.76 -12.31 -2.11
C LYS A 23 -13.04 -12.63 -0.80
N ARG A 24 -11.94 -11.96 -0.50
CA ARG A 24 -11.17 -12.18 0.74
C ARG A 24 -11.96 -11.84 2.01
N CYS A 25 -12.75 -10.77 1.97
CA CYS A 25 -13.67 -10.43 3.05
C CYS A 25 -14.73 -11.51 3.28
N ARG A 26 -15.25 -12.15 2.23
CA ARG A 26 -16.16 -13.30 2.37
C ARG A 26 -15.47 -14.50 3.02
N TYR A 27 -14.22 -14.80 2.69
CA TYR A 27 -13.51 -15.90 3.34
C TYR A 27 -13.24 -15.69 4.81
N VAL A 28 -12.92 -14.45 5.20
CA VAL A 28 -12.77 -14.11 6.60
C VAL A 28 -14.01 -14.47 7.41
N LYS A 29 -15.21 -14.37 6.82
CA LYS A 29 -16.48 -14.70 7.49
C LYS A 29 -16.71 -16.20 7.70
N LEU A 30 -15.92 -17.10 7.11
CA LEU A 30 -16.00 -18.54 7.41
C LEU A 30 -15.44 -18.89 8.79
N GLY A 31 -14.59 -18.02 9.34
CA GLY A 31 -14.01 -18.25 10.65
C GLY A 31 -15.03 -18.07 11.77
N ARG A 32 -14.80 -18.75 12.89
CA ARG A 32 -15.61 -18.62 14.11
C ARG A 32 -15.75 -17.17 14.54
N ALA A 33 -16.91 -16.86 15.10
CA ALA A 33 -17.17 -15.56 15.69
C ALA A 33 -16.15 -15.26 16.80
N GLU A 34 -15.61 -14.05 16.77
CA GLU A 34 -14.76 -13.51 17.82
C GLU A 34 -15.09 -12.03 18.00
N ASN A 35 -15.41 -11.60 19.22
CA ASN A 35 -15.69 -10.19 19.46
C ASN A 35 -14.39 -9.37 19.43
N ARG A 36 -14.31 -8.42 18.49
CA ARG A 36 -13.24 -7.40 18.40
C ARG A 36 -13.80 -5.98 18.29
N PHE A 37 -15.08 -5.80 18.59
CA PHE A 37 -15.76 -4.51 18.50
C PHE A 37 -15.98 -3.87 19.87
N ASP A 38 -15.44 -4.48 20.93
CA ASP A 38 -15.38 -3.93 22.28
C ASP A 38 -14.41 -2.74 22.38
N ARG A 39 -14.63 -1.84 23.36
CA ARG A 39 -13.70 -0.74 23.72
C ARG A 39 -13.20 0.10 22.52
N PRO A 40 -14.10 0.74 21.75
CA PRO A 40 -13.73 1.45 20.53
C PRO A 40 -12.72 2.59 20.77
N PHE A 41 -12.82 3.31 21.88
CA PHE A 41 -11.90 4.40 22.22
C PHE A 41 -10.43 3.93 22.33
N GLU A 42 -10.19 2.84 23.06
CA GLU A 42 -8.85 2.26 23.21
C GLU A 42 -8.28 1.78 21.87
N ARG A 43 -9.15 1.24 21.00
CA ARG A 43 -8.77 0.77 19.65
C ARG A 43 -8.40 1.92 18.74
N TRP A 44 -9.16 3.01 18.74
CA TRP A 44 -8.84 4.22 17.98
C TRP A 44 -7.53 4.85 18.45
N ARG A 45 -7.31 4.97 19.76
CA ARG A 45 -6.03 5.42 20.31
C ARG A 45 -4.87 4.54 19.84
N TYR A 46 -5.06 3.22 19.84
CA TYR A 46 -4.06 2.30 19.32
C TYR A 46 -3.85 2.44 17.80
N PHE A 47 -4.94 2.59 17.04
CA PHE A 47 -4.93 2.78 15.60
C PHE A 47 -4.11 4.01 15.21
N PHE A 48 -4.41 5.19 15.75
CA PHE A 48 -3.68 6.41 15.38
C PHE A 48 -2.19 6.33 15.75
N THR A 49 -1.87 5.74 16.90
CA THR A 49 -0.47 5.59 17.33
C THR A 49 0.32 4.54 16.54
N HIS A 50 -0.32 3.48 16.02
CA HIS A 50 0.38 2.35 15.39
C HIS A 50 0.17 2.21 13.88
N ALA A 51 -0.94 2.70 13.34
CA ALA A 51 -1.21 2.74 11.90
C ALA A 51 -0.61 4.00 11.28
N LEU A 52 -0.98 5.19 11.76
CA LEU A 52 -0.46 6.46 11.23
C LEU A 52 0.98 6.72 11.70
N GLY A 53 1.23 6.56 13.01
CA GLY A 53 2.57 6.74 13.58
C GLY A 53 3.54 5.58 13.28
N GLN A 54 3.07 4.48 12.68
CA GLN A 54 3.86 3.31 12.29
C GLN A 54 4.85 2.79 13.36
N ARG A 55 4.57 2.96 14.67
CA ARG A 55 5.50 2.67 15.78
C ARG A 55 6.21 1.32 15.66
N LYS A 56 5.49 0.28 15.23
CA LYS A 56 6.09 -1.04 15.01
C LYS A 56 7.15 -1.01 13.91
N VAL A 57 6.93 -0.33 12.79
CA VAL A 57 7.90 -0.30 11.68
C VAL A 57 9.24 0.31 12.13
N PHE A 58 9.19 1.25 13.06
CA PHE A 58 10.35 1.90 13.69
C PHE A 58 11.21 1.01 14.59
N ASP A 59 10.85 -0.26 14.81
CA ASP A 59 11.81 -1.27 15.32
C ASP A 59 13.07 -1.35 14.42
N TYR A 60 12.97 -0.92 13.16
CA TYR A 60 14.09 -0.69 12.25
C TYR A 60 14.06 0.77 11.77
N PRO A 61 14.64 1.74 12.50
CA PRO A 61 14.39 3.18 12.31
C PRO A 61 14.60 3.68 10.89
N VAL A 62 15.74 3.34 10.25
CA VAL A 62 16.05 3.77 8.88
C VAL A 62 15.01 3.27 7.88
N PHE A 63 14.59 2.00 8.00
CA PHE A 63 13.54 1.45 7.15
C PHE A 63 12.16 2.03 7.49
N GLY A 64 11.91 2.32 8.77
CA GLY A 64 10.70 3.00 9.23
C GLY A 64 10.50 4.35 8.54
N VAL A 65 11.56 5.17 8.43
CA VAL A 65 11.51 6.45 7.72
C VAL A 65 11.17 6.26 6.24
N PHE A 66 11.84 5.36 5.53
CA PHE A 66 11.54 5.12 4.11
C PHE A 66 10.10 4.61 3.89
N HIS A 67 9.62 3.74 4.78
CA HIS A 67 8.24 3.26 4.71
C HIS A 67 7.21 4.34 5.05
N LEU A 68 7.54 5.23 5.99
CA LEU A 68 6.71 6.38 6.35
C LEU A 68 6.54 7.32 5.16
N PHE A 69 7.64 7.64 4.46
CA PHE A 69 7.61 8.46 3.24
C PHE A 69 6.73 7.86 2.16
N ILE A 70 6.86 6.55 1.89
CA ILE A 70 6.03 5.87 0.89
C ILE A 70 4.55 5.87 1.30
N MET A 71 4.24 5.58 2.55
CA MET A 71 2.85 5.47 3.02
C MET A 71 2.14 6.82 3.04
N TRP A 72 2.74 7.84 3.66
CA TRP A 72 2.14 9.18 3.69
C TRP A 72 2.13 9.81 2.30
N GLY A 73 3.18 9.58 1.50
CA GLY A 73 3.17 9.98 0.10
C GLY A 73 1.99 9.36 -0.65
N PHE A 74 1.71 8.06 -0.49
CA PHE A 74 0.52 7.46 -1.09
C PHE A 74 -0.78 8.16 -0.68
N LEU A 75 -0.96 8.49 0.61
CA LEU A 75 -2.17 9.18 1.07
C LEU A 75 -2.33 10.60 0.51
N VAL A 76 -1.23 11.37 0.49
CA VAL A 76 -1.22 12.74 -0.04
C VAL A 76 -1.43 12.74 -1.56
N LEU A 77 -0.68 11.93 -2.30
CA LEU A 77 -0.78 11.87 -3.76
C LEU A 77 -2.15 11.32 -4.21
N LEU A 78 -2.71 10.36 -3.48
CA LEU A 78 -4.04 9.82 -3.79
C LEU A 78 -5.13 10.90 -3.73
N ALA A 79 -5.05 11.84 -2.78
CA ALA A 79 -5.98 12.96 -2.71
C ALA A 79 -5.85 13.93 -3.90
N GLY A 80 -4.69 13.98 -4.55
CA GLY A 80 -4.42 14.84 -5.72
C GLY A 80 -4.81 14.19 -7.05
N MET A 81 -5.01 12.87 -7.06
CA MET A 81 -5.34 12.10 -8.27
C MET A 81 -6.56 12.63 -9.03
N PRO A 82 -7.69 13.00 -8.37
CA PRO A 82 -8.83 13.59 -9.08
C PRO A 82 -8.46 14.86 -9.86
N ASN A 83 -7.56 15.69 -9.31
CA ASN A 83 -7.12 16.91 -9.99
C ASN A 83 -6.31 16.57 -11.25
N MET A 84 -5.37 15.63 -11.16
CA MET A 84 -4.59 15.20 -12.34
C MET A 84 -5.47 14.57 -13.43
N ILE A 85 -6.54 13.85 -13.05
CA ILE A 85 -7.55 13.36 -14.01
C ILE A 85 -8.23 14.55 -14.71
N ALA A 86 -8.66 15.54 -13.94
CA ALA A 86 -9.34 16.73 -14.47
C ALA A 86 -8.44 17.55 -15.41
N GLU A 87 -7.17 17.70 -15.06
CA GLU A 87 -6.18 18.42 -15.87
C GLU A 87 -5.93 17.71 -17.21
N GLY A 88 -5.80 16.39 -17.21
CA GLY A 88 -5.53 15.63 -18.43
C GLY A 88 -6.73 15.43 -19.35
N LEU A 89 -7.93 15.20 -18.79
CA LEU A 89 -9.14 14.94 -19.59
C LEU A 89 -9.91 16.20 -19.98
N TYR A 90 -9.98 17.17 -19.07
CA TYR A 90 -10.86 18.35 -19.21
C TYR A 90 -10.09 19.67 -19.23
N ARG A 91 -8.76 19.64 -19.05
CA ARG A 91 -7.93 20.85 -18.89
C ARG A 91 -8.45 21.77 -17.77
N ALA A 92 -9.04 21.17 -16.74
CA ALA A 92 -9.64 21.87 -15.61
C ALA A 92 -8.90 21.53 -14.32
N ARG A 93 -8.87 22.49 -13.39
CA ARG A 93 -8.35 22.30 -12.04
C ARG A 93 -9.51 22.17 -11.07
N ILE A 94 -9.37 21.27 -10.11
CA ILE A 94 -10.37 21.12 -9.05
C ILE A 94 -10.12 22.20 -7.99
N PRO A 95 -11.13 23.02 -7.63
CA PRO A 95 -10.98 24.02 -6.59
C PRO A 95 -10.49 23.42 -5.26
N HIS A 96 -9.66 24.18 -4.55
CA HIS A 96 -8.95 23.81 -3.32
C HIS A 96 -7.90 22.70 -3.42
N VAL A 97 -7.80 22.02 -4.57
CA VAL A 97 -6.82 20.94 -4.81
C VAL A 97 -5.80 21.37 -5.86
N GLY A 98 -6.23 21.78 -7.05
CA GLY A 98 -5.35 22.19 -8.14
C GLY A 98 -4.93 23.66 -8.13
N ASP A 99 -5.54 24.47 -7.28
CA ASP A 99 -5.33 25.92 -7.17
C ASP A 99 -4.83 26.35 -5.77
N ASN A 100 -4.57 25.38 -4.88
CA ASN A 100 -4.10 25.63 -3.51
C ASN A 100 -2.57 25.47 -3.42
N PRO A 101 -1.80 26.56 -3.31
CA PRO A 101 -0.33 26.50 -3.29
C PRO A 101 0.23 25.64 -2.16
N ALA A 102 -0.40 25.65 -0.98
CA ALA A 102 0.06 24.87 0.16
C ALA A 102 -0.09 23.36 -0.10
N TYR A 103 -1.19 22.97 -0.75
CA TYR A 103 -1.42 21.57 -1.11
C TYR A 103 -0.50 21.11 -2.24
N LEU A 104 -0.29 21.95 -3.27
CA LEU A 104 0.66 21.65 -4.35
C LEU A 104 2.08 21.47 -3.80
N LEU A 105 2.51 22.31 -2.85
CA LEU A 105 3.82 22.21 -2.21
C LEU A 105 3.93 20.94 -1.38
N LEU A 106 2.90 20.63 -0.59
CA LEU A 106 2.84 19.39 0.18
C LEU A 106 2.98 18.18 -0.74
N LYS A 107 2.21 18.14 -1.83
CA LYS A 107 2.24 17.07 -2.83
C LYS A 107 3.64 16.91 -3.43
N ASP A 108 4.24 18.01 -3.90
CA ASP A 108 5.55 18.04 -4.54
C ASP A 108 6.69 17.59 -3.61
N LEU A 109 6.66 18.00 -2.32
CA LEU A 109 7.58 17.51 -1.30
C LEU A 109 7.41 16.01 -1.04
N PHE A 110 6.17 15.52 -0.98
CA PHE A 110 5.91 14.09 -0.76
C PHE A 110 6.34 13.23 -1.95
N ILE A 111 6.30 13.73 -3.18
CA ILE A 111 6.93 13.05 -4.32
C ILE A 111 8.43 12.84 -4.06
N ALA A 112 9.17 13.89 -3.65
CA ALA A 112 10.59 13.78 -3.34
C ALA A 112 10.86 12.77 -2.21
N PHE A 113 10.02 12.78 -1.17
CA PHE A 113 10.10 11.81 -0.07
C PHE A 113 9.83 10.38 -0.55
N VAL A 114 8.84 10.15 -1.42
CA VAL A 114 8.55 8.82 -1.98
C VAL A 114 9.72 8.33 -2.82
N ILE A 115 10.30 9.16 -3.69
CA ILE A 115 11.49 8.81 -4.49
C ILE A 115 12.63 8.39 -3.55
N THR A 116 12.88 9.17 -2.50
CA THR A 116 13.89 8.87 -1.47
C THR A 116 13.58 7.54 -0.74
N GLY A 117 12.33 7.32 -0.36
CA GLY A 117 11.87 6.09 0.28
C GLY A 117 12.01 4.85 -0.60
N ILE A 118 11.77 4.98 -1.90
CA ILE A 118 11.97 3.91 -2.89
C ILE A 118 13.46 3.62 -3.05
N ALA A 119 14.29 4.64 -3.24
CA ALA A 119 15.75 4.48 -3.36
C ALA A 119 16.33 3.77 -2.13
N GLY A 120 15.99 4.24 -0.92
CA GLY A 120 16.40 3.60 0.33
C GLY A 120 15.88 2.16 0.47
N SER A 121 14.66 1.89 0.03
CA SER A 121 14.07 0.54 0.03
C SER A 121 14.74 -0.39 -0.99
N LEU A 122 15.18 0.12 -2.14
CA LEU A 122 15.94 -0.63 -3.15
C LEU A 122 17.32 -0.97 -2.61
N VAL A 123 18.06 0.01 -2.06
CA VAL A 123 19.38 -0.20 -1.45
C VAL A 123 19.33 -1.25 -0.35
N ARG A 124 18.30 -1.21 0.51
CA ARG A 124 18.09 -2.25 1.54
C ARG A 124 17.80 -3.62 0.96
N ARG A 125 17.21 -3.72 -0.23
CA ARG A 125 16.89 -5.01 -0.87
C ARG A 125 18.06 -5.58 -1.66
N THR A 126 18.97 -4.77 -2.16
CA THR A 126 20.07 -5.19 -3.04
C THR A 126 21.42 -5.23 -2.32
N VAL A 127 21.76 -4.21 -1.54
CA VAL A 127 23.08 -4.06 -0.90
C VAL A 127 23.03 -4.44 0.58
N ARG A 128 22.12 -3.83 1.36
CA ARG A 128 22.02 -4.01 2.82
C ARG A 128 20.90 -4.97 3.21
N LYS A 129 20.85 -6.13 2.55
CA LYS A 129 19.75 -7.09 2.66
C LYS A 129 19.84 -7.93 3.95
N PRO A 130 18.84 -7.86 4.85
CA PRO A 130 18.78 -8.76 6.00
C PRO A 130 18.45 -10.20 5.58
N ASP A 131 18.96 -11.19 6.31
CA ASP A 131 18.82 -12.62 5.98
C ASP A 131 17.37 -13.10 5.87
N TRP A 132 16.50 -12.55 6.72
CA TRP A 132 15.07 -12.89 6.72
C TRP A 132 14.30 -12.25 5.55
N LEU A 133 14.86 -11.25 4.88
CA LEU A 133 14.22 -10.49 3.81
C LEU A 133 14.35 -11.25 2.48
N LYS A 134 13.27 -11.92 2.08
CA LYS A 134 13.20 -12.57 0.77
C LYS A 134 12.79 -11.60 -0.32
N ASN A 135 13.61 -11.51 -1.36
CA ASN A 135 13.27 -10.80 -2.58
C ASN A 135 12.43 -11.71 -3.49
N THR A 136 11.43 -11.10 -4.09
CA THR A 136 10.53 -11.72 -5.07
C THR A 136 10.40 -10.73 -6.22
N PRO A 137 10.29 -11.17 -7.48
CA PRO A 137 10.14 -10.25 -8.62
C PRO A 137 9.02 -9.23 -8.41
N ALA A 138 7.87 -9.68 -7.92
CA ALA A 138 6.73 -8.83 -7.58
C ALA A 138 7.04 -7.68 -6.61
N ALA A 139 8.07 -7.81 -5.76
CA ALA A 139 8.47 -6.73 -4.84
C ALA A 139 9.18 -5.59 -5.57
N PHE A 140 10.03 -5.92 -6.54
CA PHE A 140 10.73 -4.94 -7.36
C PHE A 140 9.77 -4.32 -8.37
N VAL A 141 8.91 -5.12 -9.00
CA VAL A 141 7.88 -4.61 -9.92
C VAL A 141 7.03 -3.54 -9.25
N ILE A 142 6.52 -3.78 -8.03
CA ILE A 142 5.71 -2.78 -7.33
C ILE A 142 6.52 -1.53 -6.97
N LEU A 143 7.77 -1.68 -6.50
CA LEU A 143 8.62 -0.52 -6.18
C LEU A 143 8.90 0.34 -7.42
N LEU A 144 9.23 -0.29 -8.54
CA LEU A 144 9.47 0.39 -9.82
C LEU A 144 8.19 1.01 -10.37
N LEU A 145 7.05 0.35 -10.21
CA LEU A 145 5.77 0.88 -10.66
C LEU A 145 5.36 2.13 -9.86
N ILE A 146 5.59 2.16 -8.55
CA ILE A 146 5.39 3.37 -7.73
C ILE A 146 6.38 4.46 -8.15
N LEU A 147 7.63 4.11 -8.49
CA LEU A 147 8.60 5.08 -9.00
C LEU A 147 8.14 5.70 -10.33
N VAL A 148 7.58 4.89 -11.23
CA VAL A 148 6.98 5.36 -12.49
C VAL A 148 5.83 6.32 -12.19
N VAL A 149 4.90 5.96 -11.30
CA VAL A 149 3.77 6.83 -10.90
C VAL A 149 4.28 8.20 -10.43
N VAL A 150 5.19 8.27 -9.46
CA VAL A 150 5.64 9.57 -8.93
C VAL A 150 6.52 10.36 -9.91
N THR A 151 7.34 9.68 -10.72
CA THR A 151 8.20 10.35 -11.70
C THR A 151 7.37 10.91 -12.85
N THR A 152 6.39 10.16 -13.34
CA THR A 152 5.48 10.65 -14.39
C THR A 152 4.58 11.78 -13.90
N GLU A 153 4.23 11.82 -12.61
CA GLU A 153 3.51 12.97 -12.04
C GLU A 153 4.35 14.25 -12.07
N VAL A 154 5.62 14.16 -11.67
CA VAL A 154 6.58 15.28 -11.77
C VAL A 154 6.73 15.74 -13.22
N LEU A 155 6.96 14.80 -14.15
CA LEU A 155 7.19 15.12 -15.55
C LEU A 155 5.93 15.63 -16.26
N PHE A 156 4.75 15.16 -15.86
CA PHE A 156 3.47 15.71 -16.33
C PHE A 156 3.37 17.20 -15.97
N HIS A 157 3.53 17.56 -14.70
CA HIS A 157 3.49 18.97 -14.29
C HIS A 157 4.69 19.78 -14.81
N GLY A 158 5.87 19.16 -14.94
CA GLY A 158 7.03 19.78 -15.56
C GLY A 158 6.79 20.18 -17.01
N SER A 159 6.09 19.34 -17.77
CA SER A 159 5.68 19.66 -19.14
C SER A 159 4.64 20.80 -19.20
N GLN A 160 3.76 20.92 -18.19
CA GLN A 160 2.84 22.05 -18.07
C GLN A 160 3.58 23.36 -17.79
N PHE A 161 4.53 23.35 -16.85
CA PHE A 161 5.38 24.51 -16.59
C PHE A 161 6.21 24.92 -17.82
N ALA A 162 6.71 23.95 -18.58
CA ALA A 162 7.43 24.22 -19.83
C ALA A 162 6.54 24.82 -20.93
N LEU A 163 5.24 24.53 -20.91
CA LEU A 163 4.23 25.19 -21.77
C LEU A 163 3.85 26.60 -21.28
N GLY A 164 4.41 27.06 -20.15
CA GLY A 164 4.02 28.32 -19.50
C GLY A 164 2.70 28.24 -18.71
N GLU A 165 2.11 27.05 -18.56
CA GLU A 165 0.90 26.86 -17.77
C GLU A 165 1.23 26.91 -16.26
N GLY A 166 0.47 27.70 -15.49
CA GLY A 166 0.57 27.70 -14.03
C GLY A 166 1.83 28.34 -13.45
N ALA A 167 2.44 29.30 -14.14
CA ALA A 167 3.61 30.05 -13.67
C ALA A 167 3.46 30.58 -12.22
N ASP A 168 2.26 30.99 -11.82
CA ASP A 168 1.94 31.47 -10.46
C ASP A 168 2.20 30.41 -9.36
N PHE A 169 2.22 29.13 -9.74
CA PHE A 169 2.43 28.00 -8.83
C PHE A 169 3.87 27.46 -8.86
N ALA A 170 4.80 28.09 -9.57
CA ALA A 170 6.19 27.62 -9.66
C ALA A 170 6.86 27.47 -8.29
N GLY A 171 6.63 28.41 -7.37
CA GLY A 171 7.12 28.33 -5.99
C GLY A 171 6.42 27.27 -5.14
N ALA A 172 5.22 26.85 -5.54
CA ALA A 172 4.41 25.84 -4.89
C ALA A 172 4.64 24.43 -5.43
N ALA A 173 5.48 24.24 -6.45
CA ALA A 173 5.82 22.92 -6.98
C ALA A 173 7.28 22.89 -7.46
N PRO A 174 8.27 23.07 -6.55
CA PRO A 174 9.66 23.26 -6.92
C PRO A 174 10.28 22.08 -7.69
N LEU A 175 9.94 20.84 -7.37
CA LEU A 175 10.45 19.65 -8.06
C LEU A 175 9.84 19.54 -9.47
N ALA A 176 8.53 19.69 -9.59
CA ALA A 176 7.86 19.76 -10.89
C ALA A 176 8.41 20.91 -11.75
N TYR A 177 8.55 22.11 -11.19
CA TYR A 177 9.11 23.27 -11.88
C TYR A 177 10.56 23.03 -12.29
N ALA A 178 11.40 22.46 -11.43
CA ALA A 178 12.77 22.09 -11.78
C ALA A 178 12.82 21.09 -12.94
N SER A 179 11.88 20.15 -12.99
CA SER A 179 11.80 19.18 -14.10
C SER A 179 11.41 19.80 -15.44
N SER A 180 10.82 20.99 -15.47
CA SER A 180 10.50 21.71 -16.72
C SER A 180 11.74 21.96 -17.59
N ARG A 181 12.91 22.09 -16.97
CA ARG A 181 14.21 22.28 -17.63
C ARG A 181 14.60 21.11 -18.53
N LEU A 182 14.07 19.91 -18.27
CA LEU A 182 14.29 18.73 -19.13
C LEU A 182 13.64 18.89 -20.51
N PHE A 183 12.70 19.84 -20.64
CA PHE A 183 12.00 20.13 -21.89
C PHE A 183 12.44 21.43 -22.55
N ALA A 184 13.54 22.03 -22.09
CA ALA A 184 14.07 23.26 -22.67
C ALA A 184 14.40 23.09 -24.15
N GLY A 185 13.93 24.02 -24.99
CA GLY A 185 14.14 23.99 -26.44
C GLY A 185 13.24 23.05 -27.22
N MET A 186 12.30 22.34 -26.57
CA MET A 186 11.29 21.55 -27.27
C MET A 186 10.20 22.43 -27.87
N SER A 187 9.65 22.02 -29.02
CA SER A 187 8.51 22.70 -29.63
C SER A 187 7.24 22.50 -28.79
N GLU A 188 6.29 23.44 -28.91
CA GLU A 188 4.99 23.34 -28.25
C GLU A 188 4.29 22.00 -28.53
N GLY A 189 4.31 21.56 -29.79
CA GLY A 189 3.76 20.26 -30.19
C GLY A 189 4.41 19.09 -29.43
N ALA A 190 5.73 19.10 -29.28
CA ALA A 190 6.44 18.06 -28.54
C ALA A 190 6.11 18.08 -27.03
N LEU A 191 5.94 19.27 -26.44
CA LEU A 191 5.52 19.44 -25.05
C LEU A 191 4.09 18.92 -24.82
N LEU A 192 3.16 19.22 -25.73
CA LEU A 192 1.79 18.70 -25.68
C LEU A 192 1.76 17.17 -25.77
N THR A 193 2.59 16.58 -26.63
CA THR A 193 2.76 15.12 -26.72
C THR A 193 3.36 14.55 -25.43
N ALA A 194 4.42 15.16 -24.90
CA ALA A 194 5.06 14.71 -23.65
C ALA A 194 4.07 14.73 -22.47
N ARG A 195 3.30 15.82 -22.33
CA ARG A 195 2.22 15.94 -21.33
C ARG A 195 1.23 14.77 -21.42
N ALA A 196 0.73 14.50 -22.63
CA ALA A 196 -0.22 13.40 -22.84
C ALA A 196 0.41 12.02 -22.53
N LEU A 197 1.67 11.80 -22.92
CA LEU A 197 2.38 10.55 -22.65
C LEU A 197 2.58 10.31 -21.16
N PHE A 198 3.07 11.30 -20.40
CA PHE A 198 3.27 11.13 -18.96
C PHE A 198 1.95 10.89 -18.23
N TRP A 199 0.89 11.58 -18.63
CA TRP A 199 -0.45 11.36 -18.10
C TRP A 199 -0.92 9.91 -18.33
N TRP A 200 -0.82 9.40 -19.56
CA TRP A 200 -1.22 8.02 -19.85
C TRP A 200 -0.33 6.98 -19.16
N ILE A 201 1.00 7.15 -19.16
CA ILE A 201 1.92 6.23 -18.49
C ILE A 201 1.61 6.18 -16.98
N HIS A 202 1.35 7.34 -16.36
CA HIS A 202 0.96 7.42 -14.96
C HIS A 202 -0.28 6.57 -14.67
N PHE A 203 -1.39 6.81 -15.38
CA PHE A 203 -2.63 6.10 -15.10
C PHE A 203 -2.60 4.63 -15.51
N LEU A 204 -1.89 4.26 -16.57
CA LEU A 204 -1.65 2.85 -16.90
C LEU A 204 -0.84 2.14 -15.80
N ALA A 205 0.12 2.83 -15.19
CA ALA A 205 0.85 2.32 -14.03
C ALA A 205 -0.06 2.16 -12.80
N VAL A 206 -0.95 3.12 -12.53
CA VAL A 206 -1.95 3.04 -11.45
C VAL A 206 -2.93 1.88 -11.69
N PHE A 207 -3.49 1.75 -12.90
CA PHE A 207 -4.40 0.64 -13.23
C PHE A 207 -3.71 -0.71 -13.12
N SER A 208 -2.43 -0.80 -13.50
CA SER A 208 -1.62 -2.01 -13.31
C SER A 208 -1.48 -2.38 -11.82
N LEU A 209 -1.34 -1.39 -10.91
CA LEU A 209 -1.32 -1.65 -9.47
C LEU A 209 -2.62 -2.29 -8.98
N PHE A 210 -3.79 -1.93 -9.52
CA PHE A 210 -5.07 -2.54 -9.13
C PHE A 210 -5.15 -4.04 -9.43
N PHE A 211 -4.48 -4.52 -10.47
CA PHE A 211 -4.37 -5.97 -10.74
C PHE A 211 -3.32 -6.67 -9.87
N ILE A 212 -2.21 -5.98 -9.57
CA ILE A 212 -1.05 -6.56 -8.87
C ILE A 212 -1.25 -6.59 -7.34
N ILE A 213 -1.78 -5.51 -6.74
CA ILE A 213 -1.95 -5.38 -5.29
C ILE A 213 -2.70 -6.57 -4.68
N PRO A 214 -3.91 -6.96 -5.14
CA PRO A 214 -4.69 -8.01 -4.49
C PRO A 214 -4.01 -9.38 -4.53
N ARG A 215 -3.17 -9.63 -5.53
CA ARG A 215 -2.42 -10.89 -5.70
C ARG A 215 -1.03 -10.88 -5.09
N SER A 216 -0.60 -9.77 -4.49
CA SER A 216 0.75 -9.60 -3.96
C SER A 216 0.79 -9.49 -2.44
N LYS A 217 1.99 -9.34 -1.89
CA LYS A 217 2.18 -8.98 -0.47
C LYS A 217 1.80 -7.52 -0.17
N HIS A 218 1.53 -6.70 -1.20
CA HIS A 218 1.15 -5.30 -1.03
C HIS A 218 -0.31 -5.12 -0.60
N LEU A 219 -1.13 -6.17 -0.66
CA LEU A 219 -2.47 -6.23 -0.08
C LEU A 219 -2.53 -5.79 1.40
N HIS A 220 -1.41 -5.87 2.12
CA HIS A 220 -1.30 -5.34 3.46
C HIS A 220 -1.71 -3.85 3.56
N MET A 221 -1.53 -3.06 2.50
CA MET A 221 -1.96 -1.65 2.48
C MET A 221 -3.46 -1.53 2.76
N VAL A 222 -4.25 -2.51 2.31
CA VAL A 222 -5.70 -2.58 2.55
C VAL A 222 -5.99 -3.19 3.92
N PHE A 223 -5.43 -4.36 4.23
CA PHE A 223 -5.83 -5.13 5.42
C PHE A 223 -5.14 -4.68 6.72
N ALA A 224 -3.93 -4.13 6.67
CA ALA A 224 -3.16 -3.81 7.88
C ALA A 224 -3.78 -2.72 8.76
N PRO A 225 -4.32 -1.60 8.25
CA PRO A 225 -4.96 -0.58 9.08
C PRO A 225 -6.11 -1.16 9.91
N PHE A 226 -6.99 -1.94 9.28
CA PHE A 226 -8.09 -2.62 9.97
C PHE A 226 -7.58 -3.72 10.92
N ASN A 227 -6.51 -4.42 10.56
CA ASN A 227 -5.89 -5.42 11.42
C ASN A 227 -5.38 -4.81 12.73
N ILE A 228 -4.82 -3.60 12.66
CA ILE A 228 -4.34 -2.83 13.81
C ILE A 228 -5.53 -2.42 14.70
N TYR A 229 -6.62 -1.94 14.10
CA TYR A 229 -7.83 -1.56 14.86
C TYR A 229 -8.44 -2.76 15.61
N TRP A 230 -8.59 -3.91 14.94
CA TRP A 230 -9.17 -5.12 15.54
C TRP A 230 -8.19 -5.97 16.36
N ARG A 231 -7.02 -5.46 16.74
CA ARG A 231 -6.05 -6.23 17.55
C ARG A 231 -6.66 -6.79 18.85
N SER A 232 -6.04 -7.81 19.42
CA SER A 232 -6.37 -8.21 20.80
C SER A 232 -5.93 -7.15 21.80
N LEU A 233 -6.86 -6.72 22.66
CA LEU A 233 -6.60 -5.83 23.80
C LEU A 233 -6.23 -6.59 25.07
N GLU A 234 -6.33 -7.92 25.05
CA GLU A 234 -5.86 -8.78 26.14
C GLU A 234 -4.36 -8.59 26.43
N PRO A 235 -3.92 -8.83 27.67
CA PRO A 235 -2.51 -8.84 28.02
C PRO A 235 -1.70 -9.77 27.11
N LYS A 236 -0.45 -9.38 26.81
CA LYS A 236 0.46 -10.22 26.03
C LYS A 236 0.66 -11.55 26.76
N GLY A 237 0.57 -12.66 26.03
CA GLY A 237 0.69 -14.01 26.60
C GLY A 237 -0.62 -14.57 27.16
N SER A 238 -1.74 -13.82 27.10
CA SER A 238 -3.07 -14.36 27.44
C SER A 238 -3.45 -15.48 26.46
N LEU A 239 -3.57 -16.70 27.00
CA LEU A 239 -4.03 -17.88 26.27
C LEU A 239 -5.47 -18.17 26.65
N LYS A 240 -6.32 -18.44 25.65
CA LYS A 240 -7.67 -18.94 25.91
C LYS A 240 -7.55 -20.37 26.45
N LYS A 241 -8.30 -20.67 27.51
CA LYS A 241 -8.38 -22.02 28.08
C LYS A 241 -8.84 -23.00 27.01
N ILE A 242 -8.13 -24.12 26.87
CA ILE A 242 -8.57 -25.25 26.05
C ILE A 242 -9.73 -25.92 26.79
N ARG A 243 -10.88 -26.09 26.13
CA ARG A 243 -12.01 -26.83 26.69
C ARG A 243 -11.79 -28.31 26.39
N LEU A 244 -11.53 -29.11 27.43
CA LEU A 244 -11.29 -30.55 27.32
C LEU A 244 -12.58 -31.38 27.46
N GLU A 245 -13.73 -30.73 27.71
CA GLU A 245 -15.02 -31.36 27.96
C GLU A 245 -16.11 -30.79 27.03
N GLY A 246 -17.08 -31.63 26.65
CA GLY A 246 -18.19 -31.31 25.72
C GLY A 246 -18.02 -31.87 24.30
N GLU A 247 -19.04 -31.72 23.44
CA GLU A 247 -19.04 -32.28 22.06
C GLU A 247 -17.83 -31.83 21.20
N ASN A 248 -17.25 -30.67 21.52
CA ASN A 248 -16.07 -30.11 20.84
C ASN A 248 -14.72 -30.49 21.49
N ALA A 249 -14.71 -31.34 22.52
CA ALA A 249 -13.50 -31.78 23.24
C ALA A 249 -12.48 -32.53 22.38
N LYS A 250 -12.87 -32.97 21.17
CA LYS A 250 -12.00 -33.71 20.24
C LYS A 250 -11.23 -32.82 19.25
N ILE A 251 -11.48 -31.51 19.21
CA ILE A 251 -10.80 -30.58 18.28
C ILE A 251 -9.66 -29.86 19.01
N TYR A 252 -8.46 -30.41 18.90
CA TYR A 252 -7.24 -29.78 19.39
C TYR A 252 -6.63 -28.88 18.30
N GLY A 253 -6.61 -27.57 18.53
CA GLY A 253 -6.02 -26.61 17.58
C GLY A 253 -6.95 -26.28 16.41
N ALA A 254 -6.40 -26.28 15.19
CA ALA A 254 -7.13 -25.99 13.96
C ALA A 254 -6.73 -26.99 12.86
N GLY A 255 -7.68 -27.84 12.46
CA GLY A 255 -7.51 -28.82 11.37
C GLY A 255 -8.11 -28.35 10.04
N LYS A 256 -9.16 -27.51 10.10
CA LYS A 256 -9.81 -26.89 8.94
C LYS A 256 -9.91 -25.36 9.10
N LEU A 257 -10.32 -24.68 8.03
CA LEU A 257 -10.37 -23.21 8.00
C LEU A 257 -11.39 -22.64 8.98
N GLU A 258 -12.52 -23.31 9.13
CA GLU A 258 -13.62 -22.95 10.02
C GLU A 258 -13.23 -23.08 11.50
N ASP A 259 -12.11 -23.76 11.81
CA ASP A 259 -11.59 -23.81 13.17
C ASP A 259 -10.86 -22.50 13.55
N PHE A 260 -10.43 -21.69 12.58
CA PHE A 260 -9.89 -20.37 12.86
C PHE A 260 -11.01 -19.37 13.17
N THR A 261 -10.71 -18.36 13.98
CA THR A 261 -11.60 -17.19 14.10
C THR A 261 -11.53 -16.33 12.84
N TRP A 262 -12.56 -15.53 12.58
CA TRP A 262 -12.51 -14.57 11.47
C TRP A 262 -11.28 -13.66 11.57
N LYS A 263 -10.91 -13.25 12.78
CA LYS A 263 -9.78 -12.36 13.01
C LYS A 263 -8.43 -13.01 12.67
N GLN A 264 -8.26 -14.31 12.93
CA GLN A 264 -7.06 -15.06 12.55
C GLN A 264 -6.97 -15.25 11.03
N LEU A 265 -8.10 -15.51 10.36
CA LEU A 265 -8.13 -15.55 8.89
C LEU A 265 -7.80 -14.18 8.29
N PHE A 266 -8.28 -13.10 8.89
CA PHE A 266 -7.99 -11.72 8.48
C PHE A 266 -6.50 -11.37 8.62
N GLU A 267 -5.84 -11.82 9.70
CA GLU A 267 -4.39 -11.60 9.93
C GLU A 267 -3.52 -12.22 8.85
N ALA A 268 -3.95 -13.34 8.25
CA ALA A 268 -3.23 -13.95 7.15
C ALA A 268 -3.09 -12.99 5.95
N TYR A 269 -4.12 -12.20 5.65
CA TYR A 269 -4.09 -11.20 4.57
C TYR A 269 -3.27 -9.94 4.94
N ALA A 270 -3.24 -9.56 6.21
CA ALA A 270 -2.38 -8.47 6.70
C ALA A 270 -0.88 -8.85 6.76
N CYS A 271 -0.54 -10.14 6.70
CA CYS A 271 0.84 -10.60 6.78
C CYS A 271 1.70 -10.16 5.58
N VAL A 272 2.73 -9.37 5.89
CA VAL A 272 3.75 -8.87 4.95
C VAL A 272 4.98 -9.77 4.83
N LYS A 273 5.01 -10.91 5.54
CA LYS A 273 6.18 -11.80 5.64
C LYS A 273 7.44 -11.07 6.14
N CYS A 274 7.29 -10.17 7.12
CA CYS A 274 8.38 -9.37 7.69
C CYS A 274 9.34 -10.13 8.61
N GLY A 275 9.05 -11.39 8.99
CA GLY A 275 9.96 -12.20 9.79
C GLY A 275 10.04 -11.87 11.27
N ARG A 276 9.32 -10.86 11.76
CA ARG A 276 9.27 -10.57 13.21
C ARG A 276 8.72 -11.72 14.04
N CYS A 277 7.77 -12.49 13.49
CA CYS A 277 7.25 -13.68 14.15
C CYS A 277 8.28 -14.82 14.23
N ASP A 278 9.20 -14.92 13.28
CA ASP A 278 10.34 -15.85 13.38
C ASP A 278 11.31 -15.35 14.46
N GLY A 279 11.64 -14.06 14.43
CA GLY A 279 12.57 -13.44 15.37
C GLY A 279 12.06 -13.32 16.81
N ALA A 280 10.77 -13.52 17.07
CA ALA A 280 10.18 -13.50 18.42
C ALA A 280 9.78 -14.90 18.90
N CYS A 281 9.96 -15.95 18.10
CA CYS A 281 9.53 -17.30 18.43
C CYS A 281 10.69 -18.08 19.07
N PRO A 282 10.62 -18.45 20.36
CA PRO A 282 11.70 -19.18 21.03
C PRO A 282 12.01 -20.51 20.34
N ALA A 283 10.99 -21.25 19.92
CA ALA A 283 11.17 -22.51 19.19
C ALA A 283 11.93 -22.31 17.87
N HIS A 284 11.60 -21.28 17.11
CA HIS A 284 12.33 -21.00 15.87
C HIS A 284 13.79 -20.62 16.14
N GLN A 285 14.03 -19.84 17.20
CA GLN A 285 15.38 -19.44 17.63
C GLN A 285 16.20 -20.63 18.15
N SER A 286 15.57 -21.62 18.78
CA SER A 286 16.23 -22.85 19.26
C SER A 286 16.46 -23.90 18.16
N GLY A 287 16.18 -23.58 16.89
CA GLY A 287 16.42 -24.48 15.76
C GLY A 287 15.29 -25.48 15.48
N GLU A 288 14.17 -25.41 16.20
CA GLU A 288 13.03 -26.29 15.97
C GLU A 288 12.40 -26.08 14.59
N PRO A 289 11.70 -27.09 14.03
CA PRO A 289 11.15 -27.01 12.67
C PRO A 289 10.01 -25.97 12.53
N VAL A 290 9.54 -25.38 13.62
CA VAL A 290 8.49 -24.36 13.63
C VAL A 290 8.96 -23.08 12.93
N LYS A 291 8.22 -22.66 11.90
CA LYS A 291 8.54 -21.48 11.07
C LYS A 291 7.31 -20.56 10.93
N PRO A 292 7.01 -19.71 11.93
CA PRO A 292 5.77 -18.91 11.99
C PRO A 292 5.53 -18.02 10.76
N LYS A 293 6.57 -17.41 10.18
CA LYS A 293 6.45 -16.62 8.94
C LYS A 293 5.98 -17.49 7.78
N ARG A 294 6.54 -18.69 7.66
CA ARG A 294 6.22 -19.63 6.57
C ARG A 294 4.79 -20.13 6.72
N PHE A 295 4.37 -20.46 7.94
CA PHE A 295 2.99 -20.86 8.25
C PHE A 295 1.99 -19.79 7.83
N ASN A 296 2.13 -18.55 8.31
CA ASN A 296 1.23 -17.45 7.92
C ASN A 296 1.21 -17.21 6.41
N GLY A 297 2.37 -17.30 5.75
CA GLY A 297 2.48 -17.16 4.31
C GLY A 297 1.77 -18.29 3.53
N ARG A 298 1.74 -19.51 4.08
CA ARG A 298 1.01 -20.66 3.52
C ARG A 298 -0.48 -20.55 3.77
N LEU A 299 -0.89 -20.18 4.99
CA LEU A 299 -2.29 -19.93 5.35
C LEU A 299 -2.90 -18.90 4.40
N ARG A 300 -2.24 -17.76 4.20
CA ARG A 300 -2.69 -16.75 3.23
C ARG A 300 -2.87 -17.33 1.81
N LYS A 301 -1.91 -18.13 1.33
CA LYS A 301 -1.98 -18.73 -0.01
C LYS A 301 -3.13 -19.74 -0.09
N HIS A 302 -3.31 -20.55 0.94
CA HIS A 302 -4.42 -21.50 1.03
C HIS A 302 -5.76 -20.76 1.02
N ASN A 303 -5.92 -19.71 1.84
CA ASN A 303 -7.12 -18.87 1.86
C ASN A 303 -7.40 -18.19 0.51
N SER A 304 -6.37 -17.87 -0.28
CA SER A 304 -6.56 -17.26 -1.61
C SER A 304 -6.94 -18.25 -2.70
N ARG A 305 -6.57 -19.53 -2.58
CA ARG A 305 -6.79 -20.57 -3.60
C ARG A 305 -8.20 -21.13 -3.65
N GLN A 306 -8.97 -20.92 -2.60
CA GLN A 306 -10.34 -21.42 -2.53
C GLN A 306 -11.26 -20.75 -3.60
N PHE A 307 -10.80 -19.66 -4.24
CA PHE A 307 -11.49 -18.95 -5.35
C PHE A 307 -10.86 -19.17 -6.75
N GLU A 308 -9.82 -19.99 -6.85
CA GLU A 308 -9.20 -20.40 -8.14
C GLU A 308 -9.88 -21.69 -8.63
#